data_AF-A0A0W0VM20-F1
#
_entry.id   AF-A0A0W0VM20-F1
#
_cell.length_a   1.000
_cell.length_b   1.000
_cell.length_c   1.000
_cell.angle_alpha   90.00
_cell.angle_beta   90.00
_cell.angle_gamma   90.00
#
_symmetry.space_group_name_H-M   'P 1'
#
loop_
_entity.id
_entity.type
_entity.pdbx_description
1 polymer ?
#
loop_
_entity_poly.entity_id
_entity_poly.type
_entity_poly.pdbx_seq_one_letter_code
_entity_poly.pdbx_strand_id
1 'polypeptide(L)'
;MNTIRLDNQSHSQQIIFVDVQKQQMRCYQQAELFKVYPVSTARNGLGEKMNSECTPRGWHRIHSIIGREMEANTVFVARVSTGEIYTPELAAKNPGRDWILTRILRLDGLEGGRNKGGEVDSLNRYIYIHGTPDETLLGIPGSRGCIRMNNLDIIELAEWVEVNTFLHIA
;
A
#
# COMPACT_ATOMS: atom_id res chain seq x y z
N MET A 1 -7.47 30.81 -38.68
CA MET A 1 -6.79 31.25 -37.45
C MET A 1 -6.95 30.14 -36.42
N ASN A 2 -5.89 29.36 -36.25
CA ASN A 2 -5.81 28.20 -35.37
C ASN A 2 -5.43 28.67 -33.97
N THR A 3 -6.18 28.25 -32.95
CA THR A 3 -5.56 27.93 -31.66
C THR A 3 -6.39 26.84 -30.99
N ILE A 4 -6.09 25.59 -31.30
CA ILE A 4 -6.45 24.47 -30.44
C ILE A 4 -5.51 24.60 -29.25
N ARG A 5 -6.05 24.92 -28.06
CA ARG A 5 -5.33 24.74 -26.81
C ARG A 5 -5.14 23.23 -26.64
N LEU A 6 -3.92 22.76 -26.87
CA LEU A 6 -3.50 21.47 -26.37
C LEU A 6 -3.43 21.63 -24.85
N ASP A 7 -4.41 21.07 -24.16
CA ASP A 7 -4.32 20.90 -22.71
C ASP A 7 -3.11 20.01 -22.44
N ASN A 8 -1.98 20.65 -22.11
CA ASN A 8 -0.83 20.03 -21.48
C ASN A 8 -1.25 19.58 -20.08
N GLN A 9 -2.03 18.50 -19.98
CA GLN A 9 -2.05 17.72 -18.75
C GLN A 9 -0.70 17.04 -18.66
N SER A 10 0.23 17.70 -17.96
CA SER A 10 1.40 17.05 -17.40
C SER A 10 0.88 15.94 -16.49
N HIS A 11 0.74 14.73 -17.03
CA HIS A 11 0.50 13.55 -16.21
C HIS A 11 1.67 13.48 -15.25
N SER A 12 1.36 13.68 -13.97
CA SER A 12 2.34 13.68 -12.91
C SER A 12 2.97 12.26 -12.92
N GLN A 13 4.23 12.13 -13.36
CA GLN A 13 4.90 10.83 -13.42
C GLN A 13 5.33 10.42 -12.03
N GLN A 14 4.39 9.86 -11.26
CA GLN A 14 4.66 9.29 -9.96
C GLN A 14 5.25 7.89 -10.08
N ILE A 15 6.22 7.58 -9.25
CA ILE A 15 6.76 6.23 -9.13
C ILE A 15 7.18 5.94 -7.70
N ILE A 16 6.94 4.69 -7.27
CA ILE A 16 7.21 4.23 -5.92
C ILE A 16 8.18 3.06 -5.96
N PHE A 17 9.18 3.08 -5.09
CA PHE A 17 10.11 1.97 -4.88
C PHE A 17 10.06 1.51 -3.43
N VAL A 18 9.72 0.25 -3.21
CA VAL A 18 9.74 -0.40 -1.90
C VAL A 18 11.02 -1.22 -1.82
N ASP A 19 11.92 -0.83 -0.91
CA ASP A 19 13.14 -1.54 -0.56
C ASP A 19 12.84 -2.40 0.68
N VAL A 20 12.75 -3.71 0.45
CA VAL A 20 12.39 -4.70 1.47
C VAL A 20 13.57 -4.98 2.40
N GLN A 21 14.81 -4.74 1.99
CA GLN A 21 15.93 -4.91 2.92
C GLN A 21 16.00 -3.77 3.93
N LYS A 22 15.76 -2.54 3.46
CA LYS A 22 15.75 -1.34 4.31
C LYS A 22 14.41 -1.08 4.99
N GLN A 23 13.35 -1.80 4.58
CA GLN A 23 11.98 -1.56 5.04
C GLN A 23 11.59 -0.08 4.83
N GLN A 24 11.85 0.42 3.62
CA GLN A 24 11.61 1.80 3.23
C GLN A 24 10.87 1.88 1.90
N MET A 25 10.02 2.89 1.77
CA MET A 25 9.36 3.23 0.53
C MET A 25 9.79 4.62 0.08
N ARG A 26 10.34 4.71 -1.12
CA ARG A 26 10.77 5.96 -1.75
C ARG A 26 9.76 6.35 -2.82
N CYS A 27 9.21 7.54 -2.69
CA CYS A 27 8.20 8.10 -3.58
C CYS A 27 8.83 9.23 -4.39
N TYR A 28 8.72 9.15 -5.70
CA TYR A 28 9.26 10.15 -6.62
C TYR A 28 8.14 10.78 -7.44
N GLN A 29 8.25 12.09 -7.66
CA GLN A 29 7.46 12.83 -8.61
C GLN A 29 8.41 13.26 -9.73
N GLN A 30 8.20 12.74 -10.94
CA GLN A 30 9.17 12.85 -12.03
C GLN A 30 10.54 12.28 -11.59
N ALA A 31 11.59 13.10 -11.59
CA ALA A 31 12.92 12.72 -11.14
C ALA A 31 13.23 13.15 -9.69
N GLU A 32 12.32 13.85 -9.02
CA GLU A 32 12.54 14.40 -7.69
C GLU A 32 12.01 13.46 -6.61
N LEU A 33 12.80 13.26 -5.55
CA LEU A 33 12.37 12.51 -4.39
C LEU A 33 11.35 13.35 -3.61
N PHE A 34 10.09 12.89 -3.61
CA PHE A 34 9.03 13.51 -2.83
C PHE A 34 9.19 13.16 -1.35
N LYS A 35 9.29 11.87 -1.03
CA LYS A 35 9.39 11.41 0.36
C LYS A 35 9.98 10.01 0.49
N VAL A 36 10.50 9.72 1.68
CA VAL A 36 10.86 8.37 2.11
C VAL A 36 10.06 8.04 3.36
N TYR A 37 9.34 6.92 3.32
CA TYR A 37 8.54 6.44 4.43
C TYR A 37 9.16 5.16 5.02
N PRO A 38 9.18 4.99 6.35
CA PRO A 38 9.37 3.69 6.94
C PRO A 38 8.16 2.80 6.63
N VAL A 39 8.40 1.55 6.28
CA VAL A 39 7.33 0.57 6.04
C VAL A 39 7.60 -0.73 6.77
N SER A 40 6.62 -1.63 6.80
CA SER A 40 6.81 -3.00 7.27
C SER A 40 6.15 -3.99 6.31
N THR A 41 6.98 -4.81 5.66
CA THR A 41 6.56 -5.88 4.74
C THR A 41 6.31 -7.18 5.49
N ALA A 42 6.05 -8.27 4.77
CA ALA A 42 5.74 -9.56 5.33
C ALA A 42 6.85 -10.14 6.22
N ARG A 43 6.46 -10.65 7.39
CA ARG A 43 7.36 -11.41 8.27
C ARG A 43 7.95 -12.66 7.59
N ASN A 44 7.21 -13.26 6.65
CA ASN A 44 7.65 -14.44 5.89
C ASN A 44 8.57 -14.07 4.71
N GLY A 45 8.92 -12.79 4.57
CA GLY A 45 9.78 -12.30 3.49
C GLY A 45 9.07 -12.22 2.14
N LEU A 46 9.84 -12.42 1.08
CA LEU A 46 9.40 -12.20 -0.31
C LEU A 46 8.85 -13.47 -0.95
N GLY A 47 7.75 -13.35 -1.68
CA GLY A 47 7.10 -14.49 -2.33
C GLY A 47 5.71 -14.17 -2.85
N GLU A 48 5.35 -14.84 -3.95
CA GLU A 48 4.17 -14.48 -4.72
C GLU A 48 3.02 -15.48 -4.61
N LYS A 49 3.27 -16.68 -4.09
CA LYS A 49 2.26 -17.74 -4.02
C LYS A 49 1.08 -17.35 -3.10
N MET A 50 -0.12 -17.72 -3.51
CA MET A 50 -1.34 -17.66 -2.72
C MET A 50 -1.11 -18.33 -1.35
N ASN A 51 -1.69 -17.75 -0.30
CA ASN A 51 -1.57 -18.22 1.09
C ASN A 51 -0.14 -18.32 1.67
N SER A 52 0.89 -17.79 1.00
CA SER A 52 2.27 -17.78 1.53
C SER A 52 2.49 -16.80 2.68
N GLU A 53 1.60 -15.82 2.84
CA GLU A 53 1.78 -14.62 3.68
C GLU A 53 3.05 -13.82 3.37
N CYS A 54 3.69 -14.04 2.21
CA CYS A 54 4.85 -13.28 1.74
C CYS A 54 4.43 -12.03 0.95
N THR A 55 5.27 -11.00 0.96
CA THR A 55 5.10 -9.81 0.11
C THR A 55 5.56 -10.15 -1.32
N PRO A 56 4.75 -9.91 -2.36
CA PRO A 56 5.15 -10.17 -3.74
C PRO A 56 6.21 -9.18 -4.22
N ARG A 57 7.13 -9.63 -5.09
CA ARG A 57 8.12 -8.76 -5.73
C ARG A 57 7.64 -8.23 -7.07
N GLY A 58 8.44 -7.31 -7.63
CA GLY A 58 8.31 -6.85 -9.00
C GLY A 58 7.35 -5.68 -9.17
N TRP A 59 7.01 -5.42 -10.42
CA TRP A 59 6.17 -4.30 -10.81
C TRP A 59 4.70 -4.52 -10.48
N HIS A 60 4.12 -3.48 -9.91
CA HIS A 60 2.73 -3.33 -9.58
C HIS A 60 2.25 -1.95 -10.03
N ARG A 61 0.93 -1.75 -10.01
CA ARG A 61 0.31 -0.42 -10.06
C ARG A 61 -0.67 -0.23 -8.90
N ILE A 62 -0.88 1.01 -8.51
CA ILE A 62 -1.99 1.38 -7.63
C ILE A 62 -3.29 1.11 -8.40
N HIS A 63 -4.04 0.10 -7.98
CA HIS A 63 -5.30 -0.29 -8.61
C HIS A 63 -6.48 0.59 -8.15
N SER A 64 -6.53 0.88 -6.86
CA SER A 64 -7.58 1.69 -6.24
C SER A 64 -7.14 2.17 -4.86
N ILE A 65 -7.67 3.30 -4.44
CA ILE A 65 -7.41 3.91 -3.13
C ILE A 65 -8.73 3.94 -2.37
N ILE A 66 -8.74 3.37 -1.17
CA ILE A 66 -9.94 3.24 -0.33
C ILE A 66 -9.72 4.02 0.95
N GLY A 67 -10.76 4.75 1.34
CA GLY A 67 -10.81 5.44 2.63
C GLY A 67 -10.38 6.90 2.61
N ARG A 68 -10.17 7.55 1.46
CA ARG A 68 -9.72 8.97 1.38
C ARG A 68 -10.49 9.92 2.28
N GLU A 69 -11.82 9.79 2.29
CA GLU A 69 -12.74 10.62 3.08
C GLU A 69 -13.02 10.06 4.49
N MET A 70 -12.38 8.97 4.88
CA MET A 70 -12.62 8.31 6.16
C MET A 70 -11.71 8.86 7.24
N GLU A 71 -12.16 8.81 8.49
CA GLU A 71 -11.37 9.22 9.65
C GLU A 71 -10.10 8.37 9.79
N ALA A 72 -9.05 8.96 10.34
CA ALA A 72 -7.87 8.21 10.77
C ALA A 72 -8.30 7.09 11.74
N ASN A 73 -7.55 5.99 11.75
CA ASN A 73 -7.85 4.80 12.56
C ASN A 73 -9.12 4.03 12.17
N THR A 74 -9.84 4.41 11.09
CA THR A 74 -10.94 3.58 10.56
C THR A 74 -10.47 2.15 10.30
N VAL A 75 -11.20 1.16 10.83
CA VAL A 75 -10.86 -0.26 10.67
C VAL A 75 -11.56 -0.85 9.46
N PHE A 76 -10.79 -1.57 8.63
CA PHE A 76 -11.29 -2.25 7.44
C PHE A 76 -11.20 -3.77 7.57
N VAL A 77 -12.19 -4.46 7.01
CA VAL A 77 -12.16 -5.91 6.77
C VAL A 77 -12.57 -6.16 5.33
N ALA A 78 -11.78 -6.96 4.60
CA ALA A 78 -12.05 -7.24 3.19
C ALA A 78 -12.30 -5.96 2.35
N ARG A 79 -11.55 -4.89 2.65
CA ARG A 79 -11.60 -3.57 2.00
C ARG A 79 -12.88 -2.75 2.24
N VAL A 80 -13.73 -3.19 3.17
CA VAL A 80 -14.96 -2.49 3.57
C VAL A 80 -14.75 -1.92 4.96
N SER A 81 -15.16 -0.67 5.17
CA SER A 81 -15.15 -0.08 6.51
C SER A 81 -16.08 -0.86 7.42
N THR A 82 -15.60 -1.16 8.61
CA THR A 82 -16.38 -1.86 9.64
C THR A 82 -17.29 -0.92 10.42
N GLY A 83 -17.07 0.39 10.31
CA GLY A 83 -17.64 1.40 11.21
C GLY A 83 -16.90 1.53 12.55
N GLU A 84 -15.91 0.67 12.82
CA GLU A 84 -15.05 0.79 14.00
C GLU A 84 -13.92 1.82 13.76
N ILE A 85 -13.57 2.56 14.80
CA ILE A 85 -12.32 3.33 14.89
C ILE A 85 -11.39 2.58 15.85
N TYR A 86 -10.14 2.34 15.42
CA TYR A 86 -9.15 1.66 16.22
C TYR A 86 -8.84 2.43 17.50
N THR A 87 -8.80 1.70 18.61
CA THR A 87 -8.24 2.15 19.89
C THR A 87 -7.47 1.01 20.55
N PRO A 88 -6.51 1.29 21.46
CA PRO A 88 -5.82 0.26 22.23
C PRO A 88 -6.79 -0.66 23.02
N GLU A 89 -7.92 -0.14 23.49
CA GLU A 89 -8.94 -0.93 24.20
C GLU A 89 -9.66 -1.90 23.26
N LEU A 90 -9.92 -1.48 22.01
CA LEU A 90 -10.48 -2.36 20.98
C LEU A 90 -9.47 -3.46 20.62
N ALA A 91 -8.18 -3.11 20.56
CA ALA A 91 -7.10 -4.05 20.32
C ALA A 91 -6.99 -5.10 21.43
N ALA A 92 -7.02 -4.67 22.70
CA ALA A 92 -6.97 -5.55 23.86
C ALA A 92 -8.14 -6.55 23.90
N LYS A 93 -9.31 -6.17 23.39
CA LYS A 93 -10.49 -7.06 23.26
C LYS A 93 -10.39 -8.04 22.10
N ASN A 94 -9.53 -7.79 21.12
CA ASN A 94 -9.39 -8.59 19.90
C ASN A 94 -7.91 -8.98 19.67
N PRO A 95 -7.30 -9.75 20.60
CA PRO A 95 -5.89 -10.10 20.50
C PRO A 95 -5.62 -10.90 19.22
N GLY A 96 -4.54 -10.55 18.51
CA GLY A 96 -4.11 -11.26 17.30
C GLY A 96 -4.90 -10.92 16.03
N ARG A 97 -5.89 -10.02 16.08
CA ARG A 97 -6.54 -9.48 14.87
C ARG A 97 -5.51 -8.77 14.00
N ASP A 98 -5.56 -9.01 12.69
CA ASP A 98 -4.76 -8.25 11.72
C ASP A 98 -5.48 -6.92 11.43
N TRP A 99 -4.88 -5.83 11.87
CA TRP A 99 -5.47 -4.49 11.78
C TRP A 99 -5.08 -3.84 10.46
N ILE A 100 -6.10 -3.58 9.63
CA ILE A 100 -5.98 -2.80 8.40
C ILE A 100 -6.68 -1.47 8.65
N LEU A 101 -5.92 -0.39 8.77
CA LEU A 101 -6.43 0.90 9.23
C LEU A 101 -6.34 1.99 8.16
N THR A 102 -7.16 3.01 8.36
CA THR A 102 -7.03 4.38 7.80
C THR A 102 -7.20 4.46 6.29
N ARG A 103 -6.28 3.93 5.48
CA ARG A 103 -6.36 3.90 4.02
C ARG A 103 -5.91 2.53 3.51
N ILE A 104 -6.44 2.13 2.36
CA ILE A 104 -5.98 0.93 1.64
C ILE A 104 -5.65 1.32 0.20
N LEU A 105 -4.39 1.13 -0.18
CA LEU A 105 -3.95 1.23 -1.56
C LEU A 105 -3.81 -0.20 -2.10
N ARG A 106 -4.73 -0.60 -2.97
CA ARG A 106 -4.73 -1.94 -3.56
C ARG A 106 -3.68 -2.05 -4.65
N LEU A 107 -2.90 -3.13 -4.64
CA LEU A 107 -1.85 -3.35 -5.64
C LEU A 107 -2.30 -4.38 -6.67
N ASP A 108 -2.16 -4.04 -7.94
CA ASP A 108 -2.33 -4.97 -9.06
C ASP A 108 -0.97 -5.31 -9.67
N GLY A 109 -0.63 -6.60 -9.73
CA GLY A 109 0.63 -7.06 -10.32
C GLY A 109 0.66 -6.86 -11.83
N LEU A 110 1.85 -6.65 -12.36
CA LEU A 110 2.08 -6.40 -13.79
C LEU A 110 2.93 -7.49 -14.48
N GLU A 111 3.48 -8.44 -13.72
CA GLU A 111 4.37 -9.50 -14.22
C GLU A 111 3.63 -10.85 -14.24
N GLY A 112 3.21 -11.26 -15.44
CA GLY A 112 2.48 -12.52 -15.67
C GLY A 112 3.23 -13.74 -15.14
N GLY A 113 2.54 -14.58 -14.36
CA GLY A 113 3.13 -15.79 -13.77
C GLY A 113 4.09 -15.52 -12.60
N ARG A 114 4.38 -14.24 -12.30
CA ARG A 114 5.12 -13.84 -11.10
C ARG A 114 4.21 -13.21 -10.06
N ASN A 115 3.52 -12.12 -10.38
CA ASN A 115 2.63 -11.41 -9.44
C ASN A 115 1.25 -11.09 -10.06
N LYS A 116 1.00 -11.58 -11.27
CA LYS A 116 -0.24 -11.39 -12.04
C LYS A 116 -0.78 -12.73 -12.56
N GLY A 117 -2.07 -12.96 -12.34
CA GLY A 117 -2.79 -14.16 -12.76
C GLY A 117 -2.57 -15.38 -11.86
N GLY A 118 -3.56 -16.29 -11.87
CA GLY A 118 -3.50 -17.58 -11.17
C GLY A 118 -3.18 -17.49 -9.68
N GLU A 119 -2.38 -18.45 -9.20
CA GLU A 119 -1.98 -18.58 -7.79
C GLU A 119 -0.96 -17.54 -7.32
N VAL A 120 -0.60 -16.57 -8.15
CA VAL A 120 0.38 -15.53 -7.79
C VAL A 120 -0.16 -14.11 -7.86
N ASP A 121 -1.42 -13.96 -8.23
CA ASP A 121 -2.03 -12.65 -8.50
C ASP A 121 -2.13 -11.77 -7.23
N SER A 122 -1.36 -10.68 -7.19
CA SER A 122 -1.32 -9.76 -6.04
C SER A 122 -2.69 -9.15 -5.70
N LEU A 123 -3.52 -8.87 -6.71
CA LEU A 123 -4.82 -8.24 -6.51
C LEU A 123 -5.81 -9.21 -5.84
N ASN A 124 -5.83 -10.46 -6.29
CA ASN A 124 -6.63 -11.55 -5.73
C ASN A 124 -6.10 -12.01 -4.37
N ARG A 125 -4.78 -11.93 -4.15
CA ARG A 125 -4.10 -12.20 -2.87
C ARG A 125 -4.29 -11.10 -1.83
N TYR A 126 -5.00 -10.01 -2.17
CA TYR A 126 -5.32 -8.93 -1.24
C TYR A 126 -4.07 -8.20 -0.71
N ILE A 127 -3.09 -7.97 -1.59
CA ILE A 127 -1.87 -7.26 -1.24
C ILE A 127 -2.11 -5.74 -1.28
N TYR A 128 -1.88 -5.08 -0.15
CA TYR A 128 -2.16 -3.66 0.07
C TYR A 128 -0.95 -2.89 0.61
N ILE A 129 -1.00 -1.57 0.46
CA ILE A 129 -0.36 -0.64 1.41
C ILE A 129 -1.45 -0.08 2.31
N HIS A 130 -1.25 -0.12 3.64
CA HIS A 130 -2.27 0.34 4.58
C HIS A 130 -1.71 0.90 5.89
N GLY A 131 -2.57 1.62 6.63
CA GLY A 131 -2.29 2.09 7.98
C GLY A 131 -2.27 0.96 9.00
N THR A 132 -1.49 1.10 10.07
CA THR A 132 -1.32 0.13 11.15
C THR A 132 -1.50 0.81 12.52
N PRO A 133 -1.77 0.09 13.62
CA PRO A 133 -1.77 0.66 14.96
C PRO A 133 -0.46 1.40 15.29
N ASP A 134 -0.54 2.51 16.02
CA ASP A 134 0.62 3.37 16.31
C ASP A 134 1.72 2.66 17.11
N GLU A 135 1.36 1.66 17.91
CA GLU A 135 2.29 0.79 18.63
C GLU A 135 3.02 -0.23 17.73
N THR A 136 2.63 -0.36 16.46
CA THR A 136 3.29 -1.27 15.52
C THR A 136 4.68 -0.75 15.20
N LEU A 137 5.71 -1.55 15.47
CA LEU A 137 7.08 -1.20 15.10
C LEU A 137 7.25 -1.25 13.56
N LEU A 138 7.50 -0.09 12.96
CA LEU A 138 7.84 0.05 11.55
C LEU A 138 9.35 -0.04 11.30
N GLY A 139 9.75 -0.34 10.06
CA GLY A 139 11.15 -0.54 9.70
C GLY A 139 11.67 -1.96 9.92
N ILE A 140 10.79 -2.89 10.34
CA ILE A 140 11.07 -4.32 10.41
C ILE A 140 9.95 -5.14 9.74
N PRO A 141 10.23 -6.31 9.15
CA PRO A 141 9.18 -7.17 8.62
C PRO A 141 8.21 -7.62 9.72
N GLY A 142 6.90 -7.58 9.45
CA GLY A 142 5.88 -7.89 10.47
C GLY A 142 4.46 -8.12 9.95
N SER A 143 4.18 -7.87 8.67
CA SER A 143 2.86 -8.08 8.08
C SER A 143 2.63 -9.54 7.67
N ARG A 144 1.41 -9.83 7.15
CA ARG A 144 1.02 -11.12 6.56
C ARG A 144 0.97 -11.09 5.02
N GLY A 145 1.74 -10.19 4.40
CA GLY A 145 1.83 -10.06 2.93
C GLY A 145 1.80 -8.60 2.47
N CYS A 146 1.03 -7.76 3.16
CA CYS A 146 0.87 -6.34 2.86
C CYS A 146 2.10 -5.49 3.23
N ILE A 147 2.05 -4.20 2.92
CA ILE A 147 3.02 -3.19 3.32
C ILE A 147 2.33 -2.28 4.34
N ARG A 148 2.80 -2.28 5.59
CA ARG A 148 2.28 -1.44 6.66
C ARG A 148 2.97 -0.09 6.69
N MET A 149 2.21 0.95 7.00
CA MET A 149 2.65 2.33 7.22
C MET A 149 1.97 2.90 8.45
N ASN A 150 2.54 3.97 9.02
CA ASN A 150 1.83 4.72 10.06
C ASN A 150 0.58 5.39 9.46
N ASN A 151 -0.38 5.77 10.32
CA ASN A 151 -1.65 6.34 9.87
C ASN A 151 -1.53 7.72 9.22
N LEU A 152 -0.62 8.58 9.66
CA LEU A 152 -0.40 9.91 9.07
C LEU A 152 0.28 9.82 7.70
N ASP A 153 1.29 8.96 7.58
CA ASP A 153 2.07 8.73 6.36
C ASP A 153 1.19 8.10 5.27
N ILE A 154 0.31 7.15 5.61
CA ILE A 154 -0.60 6.57 4.61
C ILE A 154 -1.69 7.56 4.18
N ILE A 155 -2.08 8.51 5.03
CA ILE A 155 -2.97 9.61 4.64
C ILE A 155 -2.25 10.51 3.62
N GLU A 156 -1.03 10.96 3.93
CA GLU A 156 -0.23 11.79 3.03
C GLU A 156 0.04 11.08 1.70
N LEU A 157 0.43 9.81 1.74
CA LEU A 157 0.64 9.01 0.54
C LEU A 157 -0.65 8.86 -0.26
N ALA A 158 -1.78 8.58 0.39
CA ALA A 158 -3.06 8.46 -0.29
C ALA A 158 -3.39 9.77 -1.00
N GLU A 159 -3.23 10.92 -0.36
CA GLU A 159 -3.47 12.23 -0.97
C GLU A 159 -2.53 12.53 -2.14
N TRP A 160 -1.26 12.17 -2.02
CA TRP A 160 -0.29 12.35 -3.09
C TRP A 160 -0.52 11.41 -4.28
N VAL A 161 -0.78 10.12 -4.05
CA VAL A 161 -0.70 9.09 -5.10
C VAL A 161 -1.94 9.01 -5.99
N GLU A 162 -1.72 8.86 -7.30
CA GLU A 162 -2.74 8.63 -8.31
C GLU A 162 -3.00 7.12 -8.56
N VAL A 163 -4.22 6.80 -9.02
CA VAL A 163 -4.50 5.45 -9.56
C VAL A 163 -3.68 5.25 -10.83
N ASN A 164 -3.15 4.05 -11.01
CA ASN A 164 -2.18 3.65 -12.03
C ASN A 164 -0.72 4.10 -11.78
N THR A 165 -0.42 4.78 -10.67
CA THR A 165 0.98 5.01 -10.26
C THR A 165 1.73 3.68 -10.17
N PHE A 166 2.90 3.61 -10.78
CA PHE A 166 3.73 2.42 -10.77
C PHE A 166 4.48 2.27 -9.46
N LEU A 167 4.61 1.03 -9.03
CA LEU A 167 5.31 0.65 -7.82
C LEU A 167 6.18 -0.58 -8.09
N HIS A 168 7.43 -0.56 -7.63
CA HIS A 168 8.31 -1.73 -7.67
C HIS A 168 8.67 -2.20 -6.25
N ILE A 169 8.54 -3.50 -6.00
CA ILE A 169 8.92 -4.13 -4.72
C ILE A 169 10.18 -4.97 -4.94
N ALA A 170 11.26 -4.64 -4.23
CA ALA A 170 12.55 -5.31 -4.32
C ALA A 170 13.17 -5.60 -2.95
#